data_AF-A0A0V0TE98-F1
#
_entry.id   AF-A0A0V0TE98-F1
#
_cell.length_a   1.000
_cell.length_b   1.000
_cell.length_c   1.000
_cell.angle_alpha   90.00
_cell.angle_beta   90.00
_cell.angle_gamma   90.00
#
_symmetry.space_group_name_H-M   'P 1'
#
loop_
_entity.id
_entity.type
_entity.pdbx_description
1 polymer ?
#
loop_
_entity_poly.entity_id
_entity_poly.type
_entity_poly.pdbx_seq_one_letter_code
_entity_poly.pdbx_strand_id
1 'polypeptide(L)'
;LLLMFSKVNMTTMMILEKHSSIGMIAFAKWIGTCFINNSFRCCSTSNEANSTVQLADVQEYDDTGQKLEIEQLDISRMSRWHRMKVHCECPPMDMFRWQRTRKALRKRYAMYGRASGVDPGLLWPSSAELVEQQLEDDLWRPKLLETIEMEKAEMERKQQDRKNRLHAIELNLKNYGKLLKEYESRIQKKNAEALAVKLEKERKIREIQDFLGYAADPTDPKVLEYLEKKKQEEKKAAKLAKKKAMETKLIAQVQSNMKN
;
A
#
# COMPACT_ATOMS: atom_id res chain seq x y z
N LEU A 1 -35.27 -14.15 -8.56
CA LEU A 1 -34.78 -13.12 -7.60
C LEU A 1 -33.35 -13.45 -7.19
N LEU A 2 -32.47 -13.36 -8.19
CA LEU A 2 -31.02 -13.30 -8.05
C LEU A 2 -30.66 -11.81 -8.12
N LEU A 3 -29.51 -11.45 -7.52
CA LEU A 3 -28.90 -10.10 -7.43
C LEU A 3 -29.11 -9.38 -6.08
N MET A 4 -28.40 -9.85 -5.07
CA MET A 4 -27.78 -8.98 -4.07
C MET A 4 -26.26 -9.22 -4.13
N PHE A 5 -25.66 -8.80 -5.25
CA PHE A 5 -24.22 -8.73 -5.39
C PHE A 5 -23.73 -7.48 -4.67
N SER A 6 -23.01 -7.72 -3.58
CA SER A 6 -21.76 -7.07 -3.18
C SER A 6 -21.59 -5.61 -3.62
N LYS A 7 -21.86 -4.68 -2.71
CA LYS A 7 -21.36 -3.31 -2.78
C LYS A 7 -19.89 -3.32 -2.34
N VAL A 8 -19.03 -3.85 -3.21
CA VAL A 8 -17.57 -3.72 -3.06
C VAL A 8 -17.25 -2.24 -3.26
N ASN A 9 -16.60 -1.66 -2.25
CA ASN A 9 -16.08 -0.30 -2.26
C ASN A 9 -15.19 -0.04 -3.48
N MET A 10 -15.76 0.62 -4.49
CA MET A 10 -15.10 1.19 -5.68
C MET A 10 -14.16 2.38 -5.35
N THR A 11 -13.68 2.50 -4.12
CA THR A 11 -12.77 3.55 -3.66
C THR A 11 -11.37 3.05 -3.32
N THR A 12 -11.11 1.74 -3.44
CA THR A 12 -9.77 1.16 -3.19
C THR A 12 -9.00 0.77 -4.45
N MET A 13 -9.63 0.83 -5.63
CA MET A 13 -9.00 0.61 -6.94
C MET A 13 -8.77 1.91 -7.73
N MET A 14 -8.51 3.03 -7.06
CA MET A 14 -7.96 4.24 -7.71
C MET A 14 -6.70 4.78 -7.02
N ILE A 15 -6.17 4.07 -6.02
CA ILE A 15 -4.95 4.48 -5.29
C ILE A 15 -3.72 3.64 -5.71
N LEU A 16 -3.91 2.61 -6.54
CA LEU A 16 -2.85 1.66 -6.93
C LEU A 16 -2.52 1.66 -8.44
N GLU A 17 -2.85 2.73 -9.16
CA GLU A 17 -2.46 2.93 -10.57
C GLU A 17 -1.65 4.21 -10.83
N LYS A 18 -1.18 4.90 -9.78
CA LYS A 18 -0.28 6.06 -9.92
C LYS A 18 1.19 5.80 -9.58
N HIS A 19 1.56 4.53 -9.42
CA HIS A 19 2.94 4.14 -9.13
C HIS A 19 3.48 3.12 -10.13
N SER A 20 3.29 3.35 -11.44
CA SER A 20 3.95 2.54 -12.47
C SER A 20 4.52 3.34 -13.66
N SER A 21 4.53 4.68 -13.61
CA SER A 21 5.22 5.49 -14.65
C SER A 21 6.47 6.21 -14.17
N ILE A 22 6.74 6.25 -12.86
CA ILE A 22 7.94 6.90 -12.30
C ILE A 22 9.16 5.96 -12.33
N GLY A 23 8.94 4.64 -12.46
CA GLY A 23 10.00 3.63 -12.56
C GLY A 23 10.63 3.47 -13.94
N MET A 24 9.99 3.92 -15.02
CA MET A 24 10.52 3.78 -16.39
C MET A 24 11.29 5.02 -16.88
N ILE A 25 11.15 6.16 -16.18
CA ILE A 25 11.91 7.39 -16.49
C ILE A 25 13.31 7.34 -15.84
N ALA A 26 13.51 6.51 -14.82
CA ALA A 26 14.80 6.35 -14.14
C ALA A 26 15.78 5.40 -14.84
N PHE A 27 15.31 4.50 -15.73
CA PHE A 27 16.18 3.59 -16.48
C PHE A 27 16.63 4.15 -17.84
N ALA A 28 15.85 5.06 -18.44
CA ALA A 28 16.16 5.65 -19.75
C ALA A 28 17.14 6.85 -19.70
N LYS A 29 17.63 7.21 -18.50
CA LYS A 29 18.66 8.26 -18.32
C LYS A 29 20.05 7.70 -18.00
N TRP A 30 20.18 6.36 -17.92
CA TRP A 30 21.41 5.67 -17.54
C TRP A 30 22.29 5.25 -18.74
N ILE A 31 21.75 5.05 -19.94
CA ILE A 31 22.55 4.55 -21.06
C ILE A 31 22.40 5.48 -22.26
N GLY A 32 23.35 6.39 -22.44
CA GLY A 32 23.37 7.25 -23.63
C GLY A 32 23.91 8.65 -23.43
N THR A 33 24.92 8.84 -22.59
CA THR A 33 25.92 9.88 -22.91
C THR A 33 27.19 9.17 -23.28
N CYS A 34 27.50 9.23 -24.56
CA CYS A 34 28.74 8.76 -25.13
C CYS A 34 29.88 9.30 -24.27
N PHE A 35 30.56 8.35 -23.63
CA PHE A 35 31.81 8.49 -22.94
C PHE A 35 32.81 9.12 -23.93
N ILE A 36 32.89 10.44 -23.98
CA ILE A 36 34.15 11.09 -24.27
C ILE A 36 34.97 10.83 -23.01
N ASN A 37 35.79 9.79 -23.07
CA ASN A 37 36.81 9.48 -22.07
C ASN A 37 37.66 10.74 -21.88
N ASN A 38 37.28 11.58 -20.92
CA ASN A 38 38.03 12.76 -20.52
C ASN A 38 39.08 12.28 -19.52
N SER A 39 39.96 11.40 -19.98
CA SER A 39 41.14 10.92 -19.26
C SER A 39 42.22 12.01 -19.30
N PHE A 40 41.92 13.15 -18.71
CA PHE A 40 42.92 14.12 -18.28
C PHE A 40 42.74 14.31 -16.78
N ARG A 41 43.08 13.24 -16.05
CA ARG A 41 43.31 13.30 -14.61
C ARG A 41 44.62 14.07 -14.44
N CYS A 42 44.53 15.39 -14.28
CA CYS A 42 45.69 16.21 -13.95
C CYS A 42 46.09 15.82 -12.53
N CYS A 43 47.10 14.95 -12.41
CA CYS A 43 47.66 14.57 -11.13
C CYS A 43 48.20 15.82 -10.44
N SER A 44 47.87 15.99 -9.17
CA SER A 44 48.51 16.97 -8.30
C SER A 44 49.95 16.49 -8.08
N THR A 45 50.91 17.03 -8.84
CA THR A 45 52.31 16.89 -8.48
C THR A 45 52.57 17.79 -7.28
N SER A 46 52.75 17.18 -6.12
CA SER A 46 53.47 17.77 -5.00
C SER A 46 54.85 18.21 -5.51
N ASN A 47 55.25 19.44 -5.15
CA ASN A 47 56.60 20.02 -5.31
C ASN A 47 57.69 19.01 -5.73
N GLU A 48 58.00 18.95 -7.02
CA GLU A 48 59.29 18.50 -7.50
C GLU A 48 59.76 19.45 -8.58
N ALA A 49 61.04 19.81 -8.44
CA ALA A 49 61.75 20.79 -9.24
C ALA A 49 61.69 20.49 -10.73
N ASN A 50 61.68 21.56 -11.54
CA ASN A 50 62.27 21.66 -12.88
C ASN A 50 62.69 20.33 -13.51
N SER A 51 61.74 19.57 -14.07
CA SER A 51 62.05 18.60 -15.11
C SER A 51 61.84 19.29 -16.46
N THR A 52 62.77 20.17 -16.81
CA THR A 52 63.01 20.57 -18.18
C THR A 52 63.30 19.29 -18.95
N VAL A 53 62.31 18.77 -19.67
CA VAL A 53 62.56 17.80 -20.72
C VAL A 53 63.45 18.52 -21.72
N GLN A 54 64.75 18.18 -21.71
CA GLN A 54 65.68 18.62 -22.73
C GLN A 54 65.22 17.99 -24.06
N LEU A 55 64.36 18.72 -24.79
CA LEU A 55 64.46 18.68 -26.24
C LEU A 55 65.85 19.24 -26.55
N ALA A 56 66.65 18.47 -27.28
CA ALA A 56 67.91 18.97 -27.79
C ALA A 56 67.61 20.23 -28.62
N ASP A 57 67.97 21.39 -28.08
CA ASP A 57 67.95 22.66 -28.78
C ASP A 57 68.92 22.53 -29.96
N VAL A 58 68.39 22.35 -31.17
CA VAL A 58 69.13 22.70 -32.38
C VAL A 58 69.23 24.22 -32.35
N GLN A 59 70.31 24.72 -31.76
CA GLN A 59 70.61 26.15 -31.72
C GLN A 59 71.14 26.55 -33.09
N GLU A 60 70.22 26.93 -33.99
CA GLU A 60 70.57 27.68 -35.18
C GLU A 60 70.89 29.12 -34.77
N TYR A 61 72.17 29.48 -34.90
CA TYR A 61 72.66 30.85 -34.80
C TYR A 61 72.67 31.44 -36.20
N ASP A 62 72.20 32.67 -36.37
CA ASP A 62 72.49 33.43 -37.60
C ASP A 62 74.00 33.69 -37.70
N ASP A 63 74.52 33.92 -38.91
CA ASP A 63 75.94 34.18 -39.21
C ASP A 63 76.58 35.33 -38.39
N THR A 64 75.78 36.10 -37.63
CA THR A 64 76.19 37.20 -36.74
C THR A 64 76.22 36.84 -35.24
N GLY A 65 75.93 35.60 -34.86
CA GLY A 65 76.10 35.10 -33.48
C GLY A 65 75.04 35.58 -32.48
N GLN A 66 73.91 36.11 -32.96
CA GLN A 66 72.76 36.43 -32.10
C GLN A 66 71.86 35.20 -31.95
N LYS A 67 71.44 34.93 -30.71
CA LYS A 67 70.52 33.83 -30.40
C LYS A 67 69.15 34.19 -30.95
N LEU A 68 68.68 33.47 -31.97
CA LEU A 68 67.31 33.59 -32.44
C LEU A 68 66.37 33.08 -31.33
N GLU A 69 65.65 33.99 -30.69
CA GLU A 69 64.45 33.61 -29.93
C GLU A 69 63.40 33.17 -30.95
N ILE A 70 63.38 31.87 -31.29
CA ILE A 70 62.32 31.30 -32.11
C ILE A 70 61.03 31.42 -31.29
N GLU A 71 60.25 32.47 -31.55
CA GLU A 71 58.88 32.55 -31.07
C GLU A 71 58.16 31.31 -31.56
N GLN A 72 57.79 30.41 -30.64
CA GLN A 72 57.11 29.17 -30.98
C GLN A 72 55.75 29.51 -31.61
N LEU A 73 55.69 29.45 -32.94
CA LEU A 73 54.47 29.71 -33.69
C LEU A 73 53.46 28.59 -33.40
N ASP A 74 52.20 28.96 -33.15
CA ASP A 74 51.13 28.00 -32.92
C ASP A 74 50.71 27.31 -34.22
N ILE A 75 51.30 26.15 -34.49
CA ILE A 75 50.97 25.31 -35.65
C ILE A 75 49.62 24.60 -35.45
N SER A 76 49.20 24.36 -34.20
CA SER A 76 48.06 23.51 -33.88
C SER A 76 46.70 24.12 -34.26
N ARG A 77 46.65 25.44 -34.52
CA ARG A 77 45.43 26.26 -34.73
C ARG A 77 44.38 26.07 -33.62
N MET A 78 44.79 25.51 -32.49
CA MET A 78 43.93 25.17 -31.38
C MET A 78 43.76 26.40 -30.51
N SER A 79 42.52 26.66 -30.09
CA SER A 79 42.25 27.76 -29.17
C SER A 79 43.15 27.64 -27.94
N ARG A 80 43.68 28.79 -27.48
CA ARG A 80 44.54 28.89 -26.30
C ARG A 80 44.01 28.06 -25.12
N TRP A 81 42.68 28.06 -24.91
CA TRP A 81 42.02 27.31 -23.86
C TRP A 81 42.23 25.78 -23.97
N HIS A 82 42.13 25.25 -25.18
CA HIS A 82 42.33 23.81 -25.43
C HIS A 82 43.82 23.43 -25.33
N ARG A 83 44.74 24.32 -25.75
CA ARG A 83 46.19 24.15 -25.53
C ARG A 83 46.52 24.04 -24.05
N MET A 84 46.05 24.98 -23.23
CA MET A 84 46.26 24.94 -21.77
C MET A 84 45.75 23.63 -21.16
N LYS A 85 44.59 23.14 -21.61
CA LYS A 85 44.04 21.86 -21.13
C LYS A 85 44.93 20.67 -21.50
N VAL A 86 45.50 20.63 -22.70
CA VAL A 86 46.42 19.57 -23.14
C VAL A 86 47.70 19.57 -22.32
N HIS A 87 48.22 20.77 -22.00
CA HIS A 87 49.41 20.94 -21.15
C HIS A 87 49.13 20.82 -19.64
N CYS A 88 47.92 20.42 -19.25
CA CYS A 88 47.48 20.32 -17.84
C CYS A 88 47.59 21.63 -17.06
N GLU A 89 47.60 22.77 -17.76
CA GLU A 89 47.60 24.09 -17.18
C GLU A 89 46.18 24.53 -16.81
N CYS A 90 46.06 25.38 -15.78
CA CYS A 90 44.78 25.93 -15.38
C CYS A 90 44.37 27.07 -16.33
N PRO A 91 43.27 26.96 -17.10
CA PRO A 91 42.82 28.03 -18.00
C PRO A 91 42.35 29.27 -17.20
N PRO A 92 42.33 30.48 -17.78
CA PRO A 92 41.87 31.69 -17.08
C PRO A 92 40.37 31.63 -16.69
N MET A 93 39.97 32.40 -15.66
CA MET A 93 38.68 32.30 -14.97
C MET A 93 37.54 33.19 -15.49
N ASP A 94 37.84 34.20 -16.31
CA ASP A 94 36.95 35.38 -16.40
C ASP A 94 36.11 35.46 -17.67
N MET A 95 35.91 34.34 -18.37
CA MET A 95 35.14 34.36 -19.60
C MET A 95 33.62 34.29 -19.36
N PHE A 96 33.17 33.63 -18.28
CA PHE A 96 31.73 33.44 -18.03
C PHE A 96 31.32 33.53 -16.55
N ARG A 97 30.13 34.09 -16.28
CA ARG A 97 29.58 34.25 -14.93
C ARG A 97 29.53 32.96 -14.10
N TRP A 98 29.19 31.84 -14.73
CA TRP A 98 29.09 30.55 -14.04
C TRP A 98 30.45 30.02 -13.55
N GLN A 99 31.56 30.44 -14.18
CA GLN A 99 32.91 30.06 -13.75
C GLN A 99 33.23 30.62 -12.36
N ARG A 100 32.65 31.77 -12.00
CA ARG A 100 32.84 32.42 -10.69
C ARG A 100 32.01 31.81 -9.56
N THR A 101 31.12 30.86 -9.87
CA THR A 101 30.31 30.22 -8.82
C THR A 101 31.17 29.35 -7.90
N ARG A 102 30.85 29.26 -6.60
CA ARG A 102 31.58 28.43 -5.63
C ARG A 102 31.66 26.96 -6.08
N LYS A 103 30.63 26.45 -6.75
CA LYS A 103 30.60 25.10 -7.34
C LYS A 103 31.66 24.93 -8.44
N ALA A 104 31.80 25.89 -9.35
CA ALA A 104 32.81 25.84 -10.40
C ALA A 104 34.23 25.98 -9.84
N LEU A 105 34.41 26.83 -8.82
CA LEU A 105 35.67 26.98 -8.09
C LEU A 105 36.09 25.69 -7.39
N ARG A 106 35.18 25.01 -6.68
CA ARG A 106 35.42 23.69 -6.07
C ARG A 106 35.85 22.65 -7.10
N LYS A 107 35.14 22.58 -8.23
CA LYS A 107 35.47 21.63 -9.32
C LYS A 107 36.86 21.90 -9.88
N ARG A 108 37.22 23.17 -10.06
CA ARG A 108 38.52 23.57 -10.58
C ARG A 108 39.64 23.25 -9.60
N TYR A 109 39.46 23.57 -8.32
CA TYR A 109 40.44 23.22 -7.29
C TYR A 109 40.63 21.70 -7.19
N ALA A 110 39.55 20.93 -7.33
CA ALA A 110 39.65 19.46 -7.40
C ALA A 110 40.42 18.95 -8.63
N MET A 111 40.40 19.68 -9.76
CA MET A 111 41.10 19.30 -10.99
C MET A 111 42.56 19.73 -11.05
N TYR A 112 42.87 20.96 -10.60
CA TYR A 112 44.19 21.58 -10.76
C TYR A 112 44.91 21.84 -9.42
N GLY A 113 44.25 21.53 -8.29
CA GLY A 113 44.80 21.78 -6.95
C GLY A 113 45.16 23.25 -6.74
N ARG A 114 46.31 23.50 -6.12
CA ARG A 114 46.80 24.85 -5.79
C ARG A 114 47.15 25.67 -7.03
N ALA A 115 47.48 25.04 -8.15
CA ALA A 115 47.73 25.73 -9.42
C ALA A 115 46.49 26.47 -9.96
N SER A 116 45.30 26.15 -9.44
CA SER A 116 44.07 26.88 -9.79
C SER A 116 44.00 28.31 -9.25
N GLY A 117 44.83 28.67 -8.27
CA GLY A 117 44.79 29.98 -7.60
C GLY A 117 43.53 30.22 -6.76
N VAL A 118 42.70 29.19 -6.55
CA VAL A 118 41.50 29.29 -5.69
C VAL A 118 41.90 29.13 -4.24
N ASP A 119 41.44 30.05 -3.39
CA ASP A 119 41.61 29.95 -1.93
C ASP A 119 40.83 28.74 -1.37
N PRO A 120 41.50 27.77 -0.71
CA PRO A 120 40.84 26.63 -0.09
C PRO A 120 39.77 27.01 0.95
N GLY A 121 39.90 28.16 1.62
CA GLY A 121 38.93 28.63 2.61
C GLY A 121 37.53 28.85 2.02
N LEU A 122 37.47 29.33 0.78
CA LEU A 122 36.21 29.58 0.07
C LEU A 122 35.46 28.30 -0.33
N LEU A 123 36.12 27.13 -0.26
CA LEU A 123 35.53 25.86 -0.66
C LEU A 123 34.56 25.33 0.39
N TRP A 124 34.80 25.64 1.66
CA TRP A 124 33.93 25.26 2.76
C TRP A 124 32.58 26.00 2.69
N PRO A 125 31.50 25.42 3.25
CA PRO A 125 30.24 26.14 3.40
C PRO A 125 30.42 27.40 4.26
N SER A 126 29.59 28.41 3.99
CA SER A 126 29.53 29.59 4.86
C SER A 126 28.90 29.23 6.21
N SER A 127 29.15 30.03 7.24
CA SER A 127 28.48 29.86 8.54
C SER A 127 26.95 29.88 8.43
N ALA A 128 26.39 30.68 7.51
CA ALA A 128 24.95 30.70 7.25
C ALA A 128 24.46 29.38 6.63
N GLU A 129 25.22 28.84 5.66
CA GLU A 129 24.89 27.56 4.99
C GLU A 129 24.97 26.39 5.97
N LEU A 130 25.91 26.41 6.93
CA LEU A 130 26.00 25.38 7.97
C LEU A 130 24.78 25.39 8.89
N VAL A 131 24.26 26.57 9.25
CA VAL A 131 23.04 26.68 10.07
C VAL A 131 21.82 26.16 9.30
N GLU A 132 21.70 26.50 8.02
CA GLU A 132 20.63 25.96 7.16
C GLU A 132 20.72 24.44 7.06
N GLN A 133 21.91 23.88 6.81
CA GLN A 133 22.12 22.43 6.74
C GLN A 133 21.79 21.73 8.07
N GLN A 134 22.18 22.32 9.20
CA GLN A 134 21.87 21.77 10.52
C GLN A 134 20.36 21.76 10.78
N LEU A 135 19.65 22.83 10.40
CA LEU A 135 18.20 22.92 10.54
C LEU A 135 17.49 21.92 9.63
N GLU A 136 17.97 21.72 8.40
CA GLU A 136 17.46 20.68 7.50
C GLU A 136 17.67 19.28 8.09
N ASP A 137 18.85 18.98 8.60
CA ASP A 137 19.15 17.70 9.21
C ASP A 137 18.28 17.46 10.46
N ASP A 138 18.14 18.45 11.35
CA ASP A 138 17.29 18.33 12.54
C ASP A 138 15.80 18.16 12.20
N LEU A 139 15.33 18.75 11.09
CA LEU A 139 13.94 18.64 10.63
C LEU A 139 13.64 17.29 9.97
N TRP A 140 14.54 16.83 9.09
CA TRP A 140 14.29 15.67 8.23
C TRP A 140 14.90 14.38 8.76
N ARG A 141 15.95 14.46 9.60
CA ARG A 141 16.68 13.31 10.14
C ARG A 141 16.47 13.23 11.65
N PRO A 142 15.51 12.42 12.12
CA PRO A 142 15.34 12.22 13.55
C PRO A 142 16.59 11.61 14.17
N LYS A 143 16.80 11.87 15.46
CA LYS A 143 17.96 11.33 16.17
C LYS A 143 17.78 9.84 16.42
N LEU A 144 18.89 9.10 16.45
CA LEU A 144 18.87 7.64 16.64
C LEU A 144 18.13 7.20 17.92
N LEU A 145 18.24 7.97 19.01
CA LEU A 145 17.55 7.65 20.25
C LEU A 145 16.03 7.79 20.11
N GLU A 146 15.58 8.84 19.44
CA GLU A 146 14.16 9.10 19.18
C GLU A 146 13.58 8.00 18.29
N THR A 147 14.30 7.56 17.25
CA THR A 147 13.85 6.46 16.39
C THR A 147 13.73 5.15 17.15
N ILE A 148 14.69 4.82 18.02
CA ILE A 148 14.63 3.63 18.87
C ILE A 148 13.41 3.66 19.81
N GLU A 149 13.12 4.81 20.42
CA GLU A 149 11.96 4.98 21.29
C GLU A 149 10.64 4.84 20.54
N MET A 150 10.54 5.46 19.36
CA MET A 150 9.38 5.33 18.48
C MET A 150 9.12 3.86 18.09
N GLU A 151 10.16 3.14 17.68
CA GLU A 151 10.06 1.73 17.30
C GLU A 151 9.64 0.85 18.47
N LYS A 152 10.20 1.08 19.66
CA LYS A 152 9.79 0.37 20.88
C LYS A 152 8.32 0.60 21.20
N ALA A 153 7.86 1.85 21.16
CA ALA A 153 6.46 2.18 21.40
C ALA A 153 5.52 1.53 20.36
N GLU A 154 5.93 1.47 19.08
CA GLU A 154 5.15 0.79 18.05
C GLU A 154 5.09 -0.72 18.28
N MET A 155 6.20 -1.33 18.69
CA MET A 155 6.27 -2.76 19.02
C MET A 155 5.38 -3.12 20.20
N GLU A 156 5.39 -2.31 21.26
CA GLU A 156 4.52 -2.48 22.43
C GLU A 156 3.04 -2.38 22.05
N ARG A 157 2.67 -1.37 21.24
CA ARG A 157 1.30 -1.23 20.73
C ARG A 157 0.85 -2.46 19.94
N LYS A 158 1.67 -2.91 18.98
CA LYS A 158 1.38 -4.11 18.17
C LYS A 158 1.24 -5.36 19.04
N GLN A 159 2.06 -5.47 20.08
CA GLN A 159 2.01 -6.60 21.01
C GLN A 159 0.73 -6.54 21.85
N GLN A 160 0.33 -5.35 22.32
CA GLN A 160 -0.90 -5.18 23.08
C GLN A 160 -2.14 -5.45 22.24
N ASP A 161 -2.19 -4.96 21.01
CA ASP A 161 -3.29 -5.23 20.07
C ASP A 161 -3.41 -6.74 19.78
N ARG A 162 -2.28 -7.44 19.62
CA ARG A 162 -2.24 -8.89 19.47
C ARG A 162 -2.81 -9.60 20.71
N LYS A 163 -2.39 -9.20 21.92
CA LYS A 163 -2.90 -9.76 23.18
C LYS A 163 -4.40 -9.54 23.31
N ASN A 164 -4.89 -8.33 23.05
CA ASN A 164 -6.31 -7.99 23.11
C ASN A 164 -7.13 -8.83 22.11
N ARG A 165 -6.63 -9.01 20.88
CA ARG A 165 -7.27 -9.86 19.87
C ARG A 165 -7.34 -11.31 20.33
N LEU A 166 -6.25 -11.86 20.85
CA LEU A 166 -6.22 -13.25 21.34
C LEU A 166 -7.19 -13.45 22.51
N HIS A 167 -7.24 -12.50 23.45
CA HIS A 167 -8.17 -12.53 24.56
C HIS A 167 -9.64 -12.52 24.09
N ALA A 168 -9.98 -11.68 23.10
CA ALA A 168 -11.32 -11.66 22.51
C ALA A 168 -11.68 -13.00 21.84
N ILE A 169 -10.73 -13.62 21.14
CA ILE A 169 -10.91 -14.95 20.54
C ILE A 169 -11.15 -15.99 21.64
N GLU A 170 -10.40 -15.95 22.74
CA GLU A 170 -10.56 -16.89 23.85
C GLU A 170 -11.95 -16.79 24.51
N LEU A 171 -12.45 -15.58 24.73
CA LEU A 171 -13.80 -15.35 25.23
C LEU A 171 -14.88 -15.90 24.28
N ASN A 172 -14.70 -15.68 22.98
CA ASN A 172 -15.62 -16.20 21.96
C ASN A 172 -15.60 -17.73 21.91
N LEU A 173 -14.42 -18.35 22.01
CA LEU A 173 -14.28 -19.81 22.06
C LEU A 173 -14.97 -20.42 23.27
N LYS A 174 -14.89 -19.79 24.45
CA LYS A 174 -15.62 -20.22 25.66
C LYS A 174 -17.14 -20.24 25.44
N ASN A 175 -17.67 -19.26 24.69
CA ASN A 175 -19.10 -19.16 24.40
C ASN A 175 -19.56 -19.99 23.19
N TYR A 176 -18.63 -20.40 22.33
CA TYR A 176 -18.93 -21.07 21.05
C TYR A 176 -19.76 -22.34 21.21
N GLY A 177 -19.45 -23.19 22.19
CA GLY A 177 -20.16 -24.46 22.39
C GLY A 177 -21.65 -24.28 22.74
N LYS A 178 -22.01 -23.20 23.45
CA LYS A 178 -23.42 -22.87 23.75
C LYS A 178 -24.14 -22.40 22.49
N LEU A 179 -23.52 -21.47 21.76
CA LEU A 179 -24.06 -20.92 20.51
C LEU A 179 -24.28 -22.00 19.45
N LEU A 180 -23.37 -22.97 19.34
CA LEU A 180 -23.51 -24.09 18.42
C LEU A 180 -24.75 -24.94 18.74
N LYS A 181 -24.93 -25.32 20.01
CA LYS A 181 -26.12 -26.08 20.45
C LYS A 181 -27.42 -25.33 20.18
N GLU A 182 -27.45 -24.03 20.46
CA GLU A 182 -28.61 -23.20 20.16
C GLU A 182 -28.89 -23.13 18.66
N TYR A 183 -27.85 -23.02 17.83
CA TYR A 183 -27.99 -23.04 16.37
C TYR A 183 -28.53 -24.38 15.86
N GLU A 184 -27.96 -25.49 16.28
CA GLU A 184 -28.41 -26.85 15.93
C GLU A 184 -29.86 -27.07 16.35
N SER A 185 -30.23 -26.66 17.57
CA SER A 185 -31.61 -26.78 18.05
C SER A 185 -32.61 -25.98 17.19
N ARG A 186 -32.22 -24.80 16.71
CA ARG A 186 -33.05 -23.99 15.80
C ARG A 186 -33.21 -24.67 14.45
N ILE A 187 -32.16 -25.28 13.92
CA ILE A 187 -32.24 -26.07 12.68
C ILE A 187 -33.18 -27.26 12.87
N GLN A 188 -33.00 -28.02 13.95
CA GLN A 188 -33.83 -29.19 14.24
C GLN A 188 -35.31 -28.82 14.37
N LYS A 189 -35.64 -27.74 15.09
CA LYS A 189 -37.01 -27.23 15.22
C LYS A 189 -37.61 -26.85 13.86
N LYS A 190 -36.88 -26.07 13.05
CA LYS A 190 -37.33 -25.69 11.71
C LYS A 190 -37.55 -26.90 10.80
N ASN A 191 -36.66 -27.89 10.87
CA ASN A 191 -36.80 -29.12 10.09
C ASN A 191 -38.01 -29.94 10.57
N ALA A 192 -38.21 -30.08 11.88
CA ALA A 192 -39.35 -30.78 12.45
C ALA A 192 -40.68 -30.10 12.09
N GLU A 193 -40.76 -28.77 12.17
CA GLU A 193 -41.92 -28.00 11.74
C GLU A 193 -42.19 -28.16 10.24
N ALA A 194 -41.15 -28.08 9.40
CA ALA A 194 -41.29 -28.30 7.97
C ALA A 194 -41.77 -29.73 7.64
N LEU A 195 -41.26 -30.74 8.35
CA LEU A 195 -41.70 -32.12 8.22
C LEU A 195 -43.15 -32.32 8.70
N ALA A 196 -43.53 -31.73 9.83
CA ALA A 196 -44.91 -31.78 10.32
C ALA A 196 -45.88 -31.14 9.33
N VAL A 197 -45.53 -30.00 8.75
CA VAL A 197 -46.34 -29.34 7.71
C VAL A 197 -46.46 -30.20 6.46
N LYS A 198 -45.39 -30.90 6.05
CA LYS A 198 -45.45 -31.84 4.92
C LYS A 198 -46.36 -33.03 5.23
N LEU A 199 -46.20 -33.66 6.39
CA LEU A 199 -47.02 -34.80 6.81
C LEU A 199 -48.50 -34.43 6.94
N GLU A 200 -48.82 -33.26 7.51
CA GLU A 200 -50.20 -32.78 7.61
C GLU A 200 -50.81 -32.47 6.24
N LYS A 201 -50.02 -31.97 5.28
CA LYS A 201 -50.48 -31.80 3.89
C LYS A 201 -50.74 -33.15 3.24
N GLU A 202 -49.82 -34.11 3.38
CA GLU A 202 -49.98 -35.46 2.83
C GLU A 202 -51.19 -36.19 3.42
N ARG A 203 -51.43 -36.07 4.74
CA ARG A 203 -52.63 -36.62 5.39
C ARG A 203 -53.91 -36.07 4.77
N LYS A 204 -53.99 -34.75 4.60
CA LYS A 204 -55.15 -34.09 3.98
C LYS A 204 -55.36 -34.52 2.52
N ILE A 205 -54.27 -34.65 1.76
CA ILE A 205 -54.34 -35.12 0.37
C ILE A 205 -54.89 -36.55 0.32
N ARG A 206 -54.43 -37.45 1.20
CA ARG A 206 -54.94 -38.83 1.28
C ARG A 206 -56.41 -38.88 1.67
N GLU A 207 -56.85 -38.13 2.67
CA GLU A 207 -58.27 -38.05 3.05
C GLU A 207 -59.17 -37.61 1.88
N ILE A 208 -58.72 -36.63 1.10
CA ILE A 208 -59.42 -36.15 -0.09
C ILE A 208 -59.43 -37.25 -1.16
N GLN A 209 -58.30 -37.93 -1.38
CA GLN A 209 -58.17 -38.99 -2.36
C GLN A 209 -59.03 -40.21 -2.02
N ASP A 210 -59.12 -40.60 -0.74
CA ASP A 210 -59.95 -41.70 -0.27
C ASP A 210 -61.45 -41.39 -0.49
N PHE A 211 -61.85 -40.13 -0.33
CA PHE A 211 -63.24 -39.70 -0.56
C PHE A 211 -63.60 -39.59 -2.04
N LEU A 212 -62.69 -39.06 -2.88
CA LEU A 212 -62.95 -38.83 -4.31
C LEU A 212 -62.62 -40.04 -5.20
N GLY A 213 -61.71 -40.91 -4.76
CA GLY A 213 -61.25 -42.10 -5.48
C GLY A 213 -60.13 -41.87 -6.51
N TYR A 214 -59.63 -40.64 -6.66
CA TYR A 214 -58.54 -40.28 -7.57
C TYR A 214 -57.66 -39.15 -6.97
N ALA A 215 -56.44 -38.99 -7.49
CA ALA A 215 -55.55 -37.91 -7.07
C ALA A 215 -56.11 -36.57 -7.53
N ALA A 216 -56.60 -35.75 -6.60
CA ALA A 216 -57.31 -34.51 -6.86
C ALA A 216 -56.47 -33.27 -6.54
N ASP A 217 -56.61 -32.24 -7.36
CA ASP A 217 -55.89 -30.98 -7.20
C ASP A 217 -56.63 -30.02 -6.26
N PRO A 218 -55.94 -29.16 -5.50
CA PRO A 218 -56.58 -28.22 -4.57
C PRO A 218 -57.55 -27.21 -5.24
N THR A 219 -57.44 -27.01 -6.55
CA THR A 219 -58.23 -26.06 -7.33
C THR A 219 -59.55 -26.67 -7.82
N ASP A 220 -59.73 -27.99 -7.69
CA ASP A 220 -60.90 -28.68 -8.21
C ASP A 220 -62.17 -28.32 -7.44
N PRO A 221 -63.31 -28.09 -8.12
CA PRO A 221 -64.56 -27.67 -7.47
C PRO A 221 -65.08 -28.70 -6.45
N LYS A 222 -64.90 -30.00 -6.73
CA LYS A 222 -65.31 -31.09 -5.83
C LYS A 222 -64.51 -31.11 -4.52
N VAL A 223 -63.23 -30.72 -4.55
CA VAL A 223 -62.39 -30.63 -3.35
C VAL A 223 -62.84 -29.48 -2.45
N LEU A 224 -63.21 -28.34 -3.06
CA LEU A 224 -63.74 -27.19 -2.34
C LEU A 224 -65.04 -27.52 -1.60
N GLU A 225 -65.98 -28.19 -2.27
CA GLU A 225 -67.24 -28.64 -1.66
C GLU A 225 -66.99 -29.60 -0.47
N TYR A 226 -66.05 -30.54 -0.60
CA TYR A 226 -65.68 -31.46 0.47
C TYR A 226 -65.09 -30.71 1.69
N LEU A 227 -64.17 -29.78 1.45
CA LEU A 227 -63.57 -28.97 2.50
C LEU A 227 -64.60 -28.08 3.22
N GLU A 228 -65.60 -27.57 2.51
CA GLU A 228 -66.70 -26.79 3.11
C GLU A 228 -67.58 -27.65 4.01
N LYS A 229 -67.94 -28.87 3.59
CA LYS A 229 -68.68 -29.83 4.42
C LYS A 229 -67.90 -30.18 5.69
N LYS A 230 -66.61 -30.51 5.57
CA LYS A 230 -65.74 -30.81 6.73
C LYS A 230 -65.65 -29.63 7.72
N LYS A 231 -65.51 -28.40 7.23
CA LYS A 231 -65.52 -27.19 8.06
C LYS A 231 -66.84 -26.99 8.81
N GLN A 232 -67.97 -27.31 8.18
CA GLN A 232 -69.28 -27.21 8.84
C GLN A 232 -69.44 -28.26 9.95
N GLU A 233 -68.97 -29.48 9.72
CA GLU A 233 -68.95 -30.55 10.71
C GLU A 233 -68.05 -30.22 11.90
N GLU A 234 -66.82 -29.75 11.66
CA GLU A 234 -65.89 -29.30 12.70
C GLU A 234 -66.48 -28.14 13.53
N LYS A 235 -67.15 -27.17 12.89
CA LYS A 235 -67.84 -26.08 13.60
C LYS A 235 -68.96 -26.59 14.49
N LYS A 236 -69.73 -27.57 14.04
CA LYS A 236 -70.80 -28.20 14.85
C LYS A 236 -70.19 -28.99 16.01
N ALA A 237 -69.15 -29.79 15.77
CA ALA A 237 -68.43 -30.56 16.78
C ALA A 237 -67.78 -29.65 17.83
N ALA A 238 -67.13 -28.55 17.42
CA ALA A 238 -66.53 -27.58 18.34
C ALA A 238 -67.56 -26.88 19.22
N LYS A 239 -68.73 -26.53 18.66
CA LYS A 239 -69.85 -25.98 19.46
C LYS A 239 -70.33 -26.99 20.51
N LEU A 240 -70.46 -28.26 20.14
CA LEU A 240 -70.87 -29.32 21.06
C LEU A 240 -69.80 -29.58 22.14
N ALA A 241 -68.53 -29.63 21.77
CA ALA A 241 -67.42 -29.79 22.72
C ALA A 241 -67.33 -28.62 23.71
N LYS A 242 -67.55 -27.37 23.25
CA LYS A 242 -67.62 -26.20 24.12
C LYS A 242 -68.77 -26.27 25.12
N LYS A 243 -69.96 -26.70 24.66
CA LYS A 243 -71.11 -26.91 25.55
C LYS A 243 -70.81 -27.98 26.62
N LYS A 244 -70.27 -29.13 26.20
CA LYS A 244 -69.87 -30.21 27.12
C LYS A 244 -68.79 -29.77 28.11
N ALA A 245 -67.79 -29.00 27.67
CA ALA A 245 -66.75 -28.47 28.55
C ALA A 245 -67.28 -27.42 29.54
N MET A 246 -68.35 -26.70 29.17
CA MET A 246 -69.04 -25.78 30.08
C MET A 246 -69.87 -26.55 31.10
N GLU A 247 -70.58 -27.59 30.67
CA GLU A 247 -71.34 -28.50 31.53
C GLU A 247 -70.43 -29.21 32.55
N THR A 248 -69.26 -29.72 32.13
CA THR A 248 -68.32 -30.37 33.05
C THR A 248 -67.71 -29.40 34.05
N LYS A 249 -67.40 -28.16 33.65
CA LYS A 249 -66.95 -27.10 34.58
C LYS A 249 -68.03 -26.74 35.59
N LEU A 250 -69.28 -26.64 35.15
CA LEU A 250 -70.42 -26.36 36.02
C LEU A 250 -70.62 -27.47 37.05
N ILE A 251 -70.56 -28.73 36.62
CA ILE A 251 -70.67 -29.90 37.50
C ILE A 251 -69.51 -29.93 38.51
N ALA A 252 -68.28 -29.66 38.08
CA ALA A 252 -67.12 -29.60 38.97
C ALA A 252 -67.25 -28.48 40.03
N GLN A 253 -67.78 -27.32 39.65
CA GLN A 253 -68.02 -26.19 40.56
C GLN A 253 -69.14 -26.48 41.57
N VAL A 254 -70.22 -27.15 41.15
CA VAL A 254 -71.29 -27.60 42.06
C VAL A 254 -70.75 -28.64 43.05
N GLN A 255 -69.93 -29.59 42.58
CA GLN A 255 -69.32 -30.61 43.44
C GLN A 255 -68.31 -30.04 44.45
N SER A 256 -67.55 -28.98 44.08
CA SER A 256 -66.68 -28.29 45.04
C SER A 256 -67.48 -27.51 46.08
N ASN A 257 -68.61 -26.92 45.70
CA ASN A 257 -69.48 -26.18 46.62
C ASN A 257 -70.25 -27.09 47.58
N MET A 258 -70.48 -28.36 47.24
CA MET A 258 -71.12 -29.35 48.14
C MET A 258 -70.15 -29.99 49.15
N LYS A 259 -68.84 -29.78 48.99
CA LYS A 259 -67.80 -30.34 49.88
C LYS A 259 -67.27 -29.34 50.92
N ASN A 260 -67.72 -28.09 50.86
CA ASN A 260 -67.53 -27.05 51.87
C ASN A 260 -68.82 -26.87 52.67
#